data_AF-U2ZG15-F1
#
_entry.id   AF-U2ZG15-F1
#
_cell.length_a   1.000
_cell.length_b   1.000
_cell.length_c   1.000
_cell.angle_alpha   90.00
_cell.angle_beta   90.00
_cell.angle_gamma   90.00
#
_symmetry.space_group_name_H-M   'P 1'
#
loop_
_entity.id
_entity.type
_entity.pdbx_description
1 polymer ?
#
loop_
_entity_poly.entity_id
_entity_poly.type
_entity_poly.pdbx_seq_one_letter_code
_entity_poly.pdbx_strand_id
1 'polypeptide(L)'
;MSAVETFLEPEIKSNVINYLIENWKLSSQDLIINEFTVGDFSRRVDLAVIKSSRLFAFEVKSDSDSLIRLEGQVSKYQEYFDKVIVVTAPRHTVKALELTPSNVGVWEISQGVITIKRKGRIKEVNSRKAFIEMMTAVELKKLSRNLQIPSPNVKRKTLERVLDNVAVSKLRNAAIDFIKGRYQSRNDSFFENLETGMSTPDALEHLKLPKKDFTSTDIDSFISALEELNQTFGSKNCSNKIVANA
;
A
#
# COMPACT_ATOMS: atom_id res chain seq x y z
N MET A 1 -27.56 29.53 -8.47
CA MET A 1 -26.99 28.22 -8.09
C MET A 1 -25.53 28.47 -7.75
N SER A 2 -25.14 28.39 -6.48
CA SER A 2 -23.72 28.44 -6.13
C SER A 2 -23.05 27.21 -6.74
N ALA A 3 -21.86 27.36 -7.32
CA ALA A 3 -21.07 26.22 -7.75
C ALA A 3 -20.92 25.26 -6.56
N VAL A 4 -21.27 23.98 -6.76
CA VAL A 4 -21.00 22.95 -5.75
C VAL A 4 -19.49 22.87 -5.65
N GLU A 5 -18.94 23.14 -4.46
CA GLU A 5 -17.51 23.05 -4.20
C GLU A 5 -17.01 21.63 -4.52
N THR A 6 -16.06 21.53 -5.44
CA THR A 6 -15.45 20.27 -5.86
C THR A 6 -14.06 20.14 -5.25
N PHE A 7 -13.82 19.06 -4.51
CA PHE A 7 -12.52 18.77 -3.92
C PHE A 7 -11.67 17.90 -4.86
N LEU A 8 -10.38 18.22 -5.00
CA LEU A 8 -9.41 17.33 -5.64
C LEU A 8 -8.96 16.26 -4.64
N GLU A 9 -8.21 15.30 -5.13
CA GLU A 9 -7.75 14.16 -4.33
C GLU A 9 -6.98 14.57 -3.05
N PRO A 10 -6.02 15.54 -3.09
CA PRO A 10 -5.32 15.96 -1.88
C PRO A 10 -6.24 16.55 -0.81
N GLU A 11 -7.21 17.39 -1.18
CA GLU A 11 -8.16 17.95 -0.21
C GLU A 11 -9.04 16.86 0.39
N ILE A 12 -9.49 15.88 -0.42
CA ILE A 12 -10.26 14.76 0.11
C ILE A 12 -9.42 13.95 1.10
N LYS A 13 -8.15 13.66 0.78
CA LYS A 13 -7.23 12.95 1.68
C LYS A 13 -7.05 13.68 3.01
N SER A 14 -6.82 14.99 2.99
CA SER A 14 -6.68 15.79 4.20
C SER A 14 -7.97 15.79 5.04
N ASN A 15 -9.14 15.93 4.40
CA ASN A 15 -10.42 15.82 5.09
C ASN A 15 -10.66 14.44 5.71
N VAL A 16 -10.24 13.36 5.03
CA VAL A 16 -10.28 12.00 5.59
C VAL A 16 -9.39 11.93 6.82
N ILE A 17 -8.14 12.40 6.77
CA ILE A 17 -7.24 12.38 7.92
C ILE A 17 -7.83 13.16 9.09
N ASN A 18 -8.37 14.36 8.85
CA ASN A 18 -9.04 15.19 9.86
C ASN A 18 -10.19 14.45 10.53
N TYR A 19 -11.06 13.83 9.73
CA TYR A 19 -12.14 13.01 10.24
C TYR A 19 -11.62 11.86 11.13
N LEU A 20 -10.53 11.21 10.75
CA LEU A 20 -9.92 10.13 11.53
C LEU A 20 -9.28 10.64 12.83
N ILE A 21 -8.60 11.79 12.82
CA ILE A 21 -8.06 12.44 14.02
C ILE A 21 -9.19 12.70 15.02
N GLU A 22 -10.27 13.35 14.57
CA GLU A 22 -11.37 13.75 15.42
C GLU A 22 -12.21 12.56 15.92
N ASN A 23 -12.61 11.67 15.00
CA ASN A 23 -13.62 10.64 15.27
C ASN A 23 -13.01 9.29 15.63
N TRP A 24 -11.81 8.96 15.12
CA TRP A 24 -11.11 7.71 15.42
C TRP A 24 -9.97 7.91 16.42
N LYS A 25 -9.74 9.15 16.89
CA LYS A 25 -8.65 9.51 17.80
C LYS A 25 -7.32 9.04 17.24
N LEU A 26 -7.09 9.32 15.96
CA LEU A 26 -5.83 9.05 15.28
C LEU A 26 -4.76 9.98 15.86
N SER A 27 -3.57 9.45 16.15
CA SER A 27 -2.44 10.22 16.69
C SER A 27 -1.11 9.72 16.14
N SER A 28 0.00 10.31 16.56
CA SER A 28 1.35 9.88 16.15
C SER A 28 1.70 8.43 16.54
N GLN A 29 0.95 7.82 17.46
CA GLN A 29 1.09 6.40 17.80
C GLN A 29 0.48 5.45 16.76
N ASP A 30 -0.42 5.97 15.93
CA ASP A 30 -0.93 5.32 14.74
C ASP A 30 -0.08 5.70 13.53
N LEU A 31 -0.23 4.96 12.43
CA LEU A 31 0.55 5.20 11.22
C LEU A 31 -0.34 5.59 10.06
N ILE A 32 -0.03 6.71 9.42
CA ILE A 32 -0.61 7.16 8.15
C ILE A 32 0.43 7.01 7.05
N ILE A 33 0.03 6.44 5.93
CA ILE A 33 0.88 6.30 4.74
C ILE A 33 0.11 6.84 3.54
N ASN A 34 0.66 7.87 2.91
CA ASN A 34 0.18 8.37 1.64
C ASN A 34 0.81 7.53 0.51
N GLU A 35 0.00 7.07 -0.43
CA GLU A 35 0.44 6.31 -1.61
C GLU A 35 1.14 4.97 -1.29
N PHE A 36 0.48 4.07 -0.56
CA PHE A 36 1.05 2.77 -0.19
C PHE A 36 0.87 1.72 -1.29
N THR A 37 1.95 1.04 -1.68
CA THR A 37 1.92 0.04 -2.77
C THR A 37 1.75 -1.39 -2.25
N VAL A 38 0.91 -2.17 -2.93
CA VAL A 38 0.61 -3.58 -2.60
C VAL A 38 0.52 -4.44 -3.86
N GLY A 39 0.62 -5.76 -3.68
CA GLY A 39 0.54 -6.75 -4.75
C GLY A 39 1.62 -6.58 -5.80
N ASP A 40 2.88 -6.70 -5.38
CA ASP A 40 4.05 -6.51 -6.24
C ASP A 40 4.01 -5.18 -7.02
N PHE A 41 3.68 -4.10 -6.32
CA PHE A 41 3.57 -2.74 -6.87
C PHE A 41 2.46 -2.55 -7.93
N SER A 42 1.58 -3.54 -8.16
CA SER A 42 0.50 -3.45 -9.15
C SER A 42 -0.66 -2.54 -8.75
N ARG A 43 -0.76 -2.22 -7.46
CA ARG A 43 -1.76 -1.29 -6.93
C ARG A 43 -1.13 -0.32 -5.93
N ARG A 44 -1.64 0.90 -5.93
CA ARG A 44 -1.25 1.99 -5.04
C ARG A 44 -2.51 2.48 -4.36
N VAL A 45 -2.56 2.31 -3.04
CA VAL A 45 -3.65 2.76 -2.18
C VAL A 45 -3.42 4.22 -1.86
N ASP A 46 -4.45 5.03 -2.01
CA ASP A 46 -4.37 6.47 -1.81
C ASP A 46 -3.97 6.84 -0.37
N LEU A 47 -4.63 6.26 0.64
CA LEU A 47 -4.21 6.32 2.03
C LEU A 47 -4.30 4.96 2.71
N ALA A 48 -3.21 4.54 3.37
CA ALA A 48 -3.21 3.40 4.27
C ALA A 48 -3.06 3.89 5.72
N VAL A 49 -3.80 3.26 6.64
CA VAL A 49 -3.73 3.56 8.07
C VAL A 49 -3.50 2.28 8.86
N ILE A 50 -2.57 2.34 9.83
CA ILE A 50 -2.40 1.29 10.84
C ILE A 50 -2.82 1.86 12.19
N LYS A 51 -3.89 1.31 12.77
CA LYS A 51 -4.39 1.67 14.10
C LYS A 51 -4.69 0.43 14.91
N SER A 52 -4.15 0.33 16.12
CA SER A 52 -4.32 -0.83 17.01
C SER A 52 -4.07 -2.18 16.30
N SER A 53 -2.98 -2.25 15.52
CA SER A 53 -2.59 -3.42 14.70
C SER A 53 -3.59 -3.83 13.61
N ARG A 54 -4.54 -2.97 13.26
CA ARG A 54 -5.46 -3.14 12.13
C ARG A 54 -5.02 -2.30 10.94
N LEU A 55 -5.15 -2.88 9.75
CA LEU A 55 -4.78 -2.31 8.46
C LEU A 55 -6.04 -1.77 7.77
N PHE A 56 -6.06 -0.48 7.48
CA PHE A 56 -7.16 0.18 6.76
C PHE A 56 -6.65 0.75 5.44
N ALA A 57 -7.43 0.58 4.37
CA ALA A 57 -7.20 1.24 3.09
C ALA A 57 -8.35 2.20 2.80
N PHE A 58 -8.00 3.40 2.35
CA PHE A 58 -8.91 4.40 1.82
C PHE A 58 -8.55 4.62 0.35
N GLU A 59 -9.55 4.44 -0.52
CA GLU A 59 -9.48 4.77 -1.94
C GLU A 59 -10.33 6.01 -2.19
N VAL A 60 -9.78 7.03 -2.83
CA VAL A 60 -10.42 8.32 -3.08
C VAL A 60 -10.92 8.38 -4.53
N LYS A 61 -12.11 8.97 -4.71
CA LYS A 61 -12.71 9.28 -6.01
C LYS A 61 -13.26 10.69 -5.99
N SER A 62 -12.47 11.63 -6.51
CA SER A 62 -12.84 13.03 -6.70
C SER A 62 -13.95 13.20 -7.74
N ASP A 63 -14.46 14.43 -7.86
CA ASP A 63 -15.37 14.80 -8.94
C ASP A 63 -14.69 14.86 -10.32
N SER A 64 -13.44 14.44 -10.49
CA SER A 64 -12.86 14.29 -11.84
C SER A 64 -12.66 12.82 -12.22
N ASP A 65 -12.75 11.92 -11.25
CA ASP A 65 -12.41 10.52 -11.45
C ASP A 65 -13.46 9.74 -12.24
N SER A 66 -13.01 8.64 -12.83
CA SER A 66 -13.86 7.55 -13.31
C SER A 66 -13.84 6.38 -12.33
N LEU A 67 -14.89 5.56 -12.33
CA LEU A 67 -15.00 4.38 -11.48
C LEU A 67 -14.62 3.07 -12.16
N ILE A 68 -14.13 3.12 -13.40
CA ILE A 68 -13.86 1.93 -14.25
C ILE A 68 -12.93 0.93 -13.56
N ARG A 69 -11.97 1.41 -12.76
CA ARG A 69 -10.98 0.56 -12.07
C ARG A 69 -11.39 0.17 -10.64
N LEU A 70 -12.49 0.71 -10.12
CA LEU A 70 -12.81 0.65 -8.70
C LEU A 70 -12.97 -0.79 -8.20
N GLU A 71 -13.71 -1.63 -8.92
CA GLU A 71 -13.93 -3.04 -8.53
C GLU A 71 -12.62 -3.81 -8.40
N GLY A 72 -11.73 -3.67 -9.39
CA GLY A 72 -10.43 -4.34 -9.39
C GLY A 72 -9.49 -3.81 -8.30
N GLN A 73 -9.57 -2.52 -7.97
CA GLN A 73 -8.83 -1.92 -6.86
C GLN A 73 -9.35 -2.48 -5.51
N VAL A 74 -10.65 -2.39 -5.27
CA VAL A 74 -11.31 -2.86 -4.04
C VAL A 74 -11.13 -4.36 -3.84
N SER A 75 -11.26 -5.17 -4.89
CA SER A 75 -10.99 -6.60 -4.82
C SER A 75 -9.55 -6.86 -4.36
N LYS A 76 -8.57 -6.16 -4.94
CA LYS A 76 -7.17 -6.36 -4.59
C LYS A 76 -6.87 -5.87 -3.17
N TYR A 77 -7.37 -4.72 -2.75
CA TYR A 77 -7.11 -4.19 -1.40
C TYR A 77 -7.65 -5.09 -0.29
N GLN A 78 -8.77 -5.79 -0.50
CA GLN A 78 -9.31 -6.72 0.49
C GLN A 78 -8.40 -7.93 0.76
N GLU A 79 -7.41 -8.21 -0.09
CA GLU A 79 -6.38 -9.22 0.17
C GLU A 79 -5.35 -8.76 1.22
N TYR A 80 -5.19 -7.44 1.40
CA TYR A 80 -4.10 -6.81 2.17
C TYR A 80 -4.57 -6.02 3.39
N PHE A 81 -5.81 -5.51 3.38
CA PHE A 81 -6.33 -4.64 4.43
C PHE A 81 -7.53 -5.26 5.13
N ASP A 82 -7.59 -5.07 6.46
CA ASP A 82 -8.70 -5.59 7.27
C ASP A 82 -10.01 -4.85 7.00
N LYS A 83 -9.91 -3.62 6.51
CA LYS A 83 -11.06 -2.83 6.08
C LYS A 83 -10.67 -1.91 4.94
N VAL A 84 -11.49 -1.95 3.88
CA VAL A 84 -11.39 -1.06 2.74
C VAL A 84 -12.55 -0.08 2.79
N ILE A 85 -12.26 1.20 2.57
CA ILE A 85 -13.23 2.30 2.53
C ILE A 85 -13.00 3.05 1.22
N VAL A 86 -14.07 3.29 0.48
CA VAL A 86 -14.05 4.16 -0.69
C VAL A 86 -14.65 5.51 -0.28
N VAL A 87 -13.91 6.59 -0.52
CA VAL A 87 -14.31 7.96 -0.23
C VAL A 87 -14.61 8.65 -1.57
N THR A 88 -15.83 9.13 -1.74
CA THR A 88 -16.33 9.59 -3.04
C THR A 88 -16.89 11.00 -2.97
N ALA A 89 -16.68 11.79 -4.03
CA ALA A 89 -17.54 12.94 -4.33
C ALA A 89 -19.00 12.48 -4.56
N PRO A 90 -20.01 13.35 -4.32
CA PRO A 90 -21.42 12.94 -4.28
C PRO A 90 -21.92 12.25 -5.56
N ARG A 91 -21.45 12.69 -6.74
CA ARG A 91 -21.86 12.11 -8.02
C ARG A 91 -21.52 10.62 -8.17
N HIS A 92 -20.49 10.16 -7.45
CA HIS A 92 -19.98 8.80 -7.54
C HIS A 92 -20.56 7.86 -6.48
N THR A 93 -21.21 8.40 -5.45
CA THR A 93 -21.62 7.65 -4.26
C THR A 93 -22.57 6.50 -4.58
N VAL A 94 -23.63 6.76 -5.35
CA VAL A 94 -24.59 5.70 -5.75
C VAL A 94 -23.88 4.59 -6.51
N LYS A 95 -23.04 4.97 -7.48
CA LYS A 95 -22.34 3.98 -8.30
C LYS A 95 -21.30 3.20 -7.51
N ALA A 96 -20.59 3.84 -6.58
CA ALA A 96 -19.66 3.15 -5.69
C ALA A 96 -20.38 2.15 -4.76
N LEU A 97 -21.58 2.47 -4.27
CA LEU A 97 -22.40 1.54 -3.48
C LEU A 97 -22.79 0.28 -4.28
N GLU A 98 -23.10 0.43 -5.57
CA GLU A 98 -23.42 -0.67 -6.49
C GLU A 98 -22.19 -1.53 -6.81
N LEU A 99 -21.06 -0.90 -7.14
CA LEU A 99 -19.86 -1.59 -7.60
C LEU A 99 -19.09 -2.29 -6.48
N THR A 100 -19.26 -1.86 -5.22
CA THR A 100 -18.46 -2.40 -4.12
C THR A 100 -19.29 -3.28 -3.19
N PRO A 101 -18.73 -4.40 -2.70
CA PRO A 101 -19.46 -5.35 -1.87
C PRO A 101 -19.84 -4.75 -0.50
N SER A 102 -20.86 -5.30 0.15
CA SER A 102 -21.46 -4.74 1.38
C SER A 102 -20.50 -4.62 2.57
N ASN A 103 -19.40 -5.37 2.58
CA ASN A 103 -18.36 -5.28 3.60
C ASN A 103 -17.39 -4.10 3.38
N VAL A 104 -17.42 -3.44 2.22
CA VAL A 104 -16.60 -2.25 1.93
C VAL A 104 -17.33 -1.00 2.41
N GLY A 105 -16.60 -0.14 3.13
CA GLY A 105 -17.14 1.16 3.54
C GLY A 105 -17.29 2.09 2.34
N VAL A 106 -18.34 2.89 2.31
CA VAL A 106 -18.53 3.96 1.33
C VAL A 106 -18.85 5.24 2.07
N TRP A 107 -17.95 6.21 1.96
CA TRP A 107 -18.03 7.51 2.59
C TRP A 107 -18.20 8.55 1.48
N GLU A 108 -19.12 9.48 1.67
CA GLU A 108 -19.31 10.62 0.79
C GLU A 108 -18.67 11.83 1.43
N ILE A 109 -17.92 12.61 0.65
CA ILE A 109 -17.43 13.92 1.05
C ILE A 109 -18.15 15.00 0.24
N SER A 110 -18.75 15.97 0.94
CA SER A 110 -19.45 17.10 0.33
C SER A 110 -19.24 18.32 1.21
N GLN A 111 -18.83 19.44 0.60
CA GLN A 111 -18.59 20.71 1.34
C GLN A 111 -17.68 20.51 2.57
N GLY A 112 -16.61 19.70 2.44
CA GLY A 112 -15.68 19.38 3.52
C GLY A 112 -16.20 18.38 4.56
N VAL A 113 -17.49 18.00 4.52
CA VAL A 113 -18.11 17.11 5.50
C VAL A 113 -18.13 15.67 5.00
N ILE A 114 -17.66 14.75 5.83
CA ILE A 114 -17.72 13.30 5.56
C ILE A 114 -19.02 12.70 6.13
N THR A 115 -19.81 12.09 5.25
CA THR A 115 -21.01 11.32 5.60
C THR A 115 -20.80 9.84 5.31
N ILE A 116 -21.02 8.97 6.30
CA ILE A 116 -20.90 7.53 6.12
C ILE A 116 -22.19 6.97 5.48
N LYS A 117 -22.14 6.64 4.19
CA LYS A 117 -23.26 6.02 3.46
C LYS A 117 -23.34 4.51 3.68
N ARG A 118 -22.18 3.86 3.82
CA ARG A 118 -22.06 2.47 4.26
C ARG A 118 -20.86 2.31 5.19
N LYS A 119 -21.07 1.78 6.39
CA LYS A 119 -20.00 1.61 7.40
C LYS A 119 -18.92 0.59 6.98
N GLY A 120 -19.28 -0.40 6.17
CA GLY A 120 -18.44 -1.57 5.88
C GLY A 120 -18.21 -2.46 7.11
N ARG A 121 -17.37 -3.48 6.97
CA ARG A 121 -17.01 -4.44 8.03
C ARG A 121 -15.50 -4.54 8.14
N ILE A 122 -15.03 -4.83 9.35
CA ILE A 122 -13.64 -5.21 9.59
C ILE A 122 -13.57 -6.73 9.49
N LYS A 123 -12.64 -7.23 8.69
CA LYS A 123 -12.31 -8.65 8.57
C LYS A 123 -10.80 -8.77 8.59
N GLU A 124 -10.24 -9.33 9.65
CA GLU A 124 -8.80 -9.49 9.75
C GLU A 124 -8.24 -10.30 8.58
N VAL A 125 -7.22 -9.75 7.93
CA VAL A 125 -6.51 -10.42 6.83
C VAL A 125 -5.74 -11.61 7.39
N ASN A 126 -6.07 -12.78 6.85
CA ASN A 126 -5.47 -14.06 7.20
C ASN A 126 -4.72 -14.66 5.99
N SER A 127 -3.82 -13.88 5.38
CA SER A 127 -3.08 -14.27 4.18
C SER A 127 -1.57 -14.17 4.40
N ARG A 128 -0.87 -15.32 4.37
CA ARG A 128 0.61 -15.37 4.44
C ARG A 128 1.23 -14.59 3.29
N LYS A 129 0.75 -14.87 2.07
CA LYS A 129 1.18 -14.22 0.83
C LYS A 129 1.10 -12.70 0.95
N ALA A 130 -0.02 -12.16 1.45
CA ALA A 130 -0.19 -10.71 1.57
C ALA A 130 0.87 -10.07 2.48
N PHE A 131 1.12 -10.65 3.67
CA PHE A 131 2.12 -10.13 4.59
C PHE A 131 3.56 -10.32 4.07
N ILE A 132 3.85 -11.44 3.40
CA ILE A 132 5.13 -11.67 2.73
C ILE A 132 5.37 -10.61 1.64
N GLU A 133 4.37 -10.33 0.82
CA GLU A 133 4.47 -9.36 -0.27
C GLU A 133 4.65 -7.92 0.24
N MET A 134 4.05 -7.58 1.39
CA MET A 134 4.22 -6.27 2.02
C MET A 134 5.65 -6.00 2.54
N MET A 135 6.45 -7.06 2.74
CA MET A 135 7.84 -6.95 3.20
C MET A 135 8.82 -6.89 2.03
N THR A 136 9.89 -6.12 2.17
CA THR A 136 11.01 -6.10 1.22
C THR A 136 11.87 -7.37 1.34
N ALA A 137 12.72 -7.65 0.34
CA ALA A 137 13.63 -8.80 0.42
C ALA A 137 14.60 -8.73 1.63
N VAL A 138 15.02 -7.51 2.01
CA VAL A 138 15.88 -7.28 3.18
C VAL A 138 15.13 -7.60 4.47
N GLU A 139 13.86 -7.22 4.56
CA GLU A 139 12.99 -7.49 5.71
C GLU A 139 12.66 -8.98 5.82
N LEU A 140 12.36 -9.66 4.70
CA LEU A 140 12.17 -11.11 4.67
C LEU A 140 13.44 -11.85 5.15
N LYS A 141 14.63 -11.41 4.72
CA LYS A 141 15.91 -11.96 5.18
C LYS A 141 16.10 -11.75 6.69
N LYS A 142 15.75 -10.57 7.21
CA LYS A 142 15.81 -10.26 8.64
C LYS A 142 14.84 -11.14 9.43
N LEU A 143 13.61 -11.33 8.95
CA LEU A 143 12.62 -12.20 9.58
C LEU A 143 13.08 -13.66 9.61
N SER A 144 13.58 -14.18 8.48
CA SER A 144 14.13 -15.55 8.40
C SER A 144 15.20 -15.79 9.46
N ARG A 145 16.13 -14.84 9.64
CA ARG A 145 17.17 -14.90 10.67
C ARG A 145 16.61 -14.85 12.09
N ASN A 146 15.69 -13.93 12.36
CA ASN A 146 15.06 -13.79 13.67
C ASN A 146 14.29 -15.05 14.08
N LEU A 147 13.66 -15.72 13.12
CA LEU A 147 12.94 -16.97 13.33
C LEU A 147 13.85 -18.21 13.26
N GLN A 148 15.15 -18.04 13.05
CA GLN A 148 16.14 -19.12 12.89
C GLN A 148 15.75 -20.12 11.78
N ILE A 149 15.10 -19.61 10.73
CA ILE A 149 14.73 -20.39 9.54
C ILE A 149 15.89 -20.29 8.54
N PRO A 150 16.57 -21.41 8.22
CA PRO A 150 17.63 -21.41 7.25
C PRO A 150 17.07 -21.13 5.85
N SER A 151 17.78 -20.31 5.09
CA SER A 151 17.47 -20.04 3.68
C SER A 151 18.69 -20.40 2.84
N PRO A 152 18.54 -21.19 1.75
CA PRO A 152 19.65 -21.55 0.86
C PRO A 152 20.38 -20.35 0.26
N ASN A 153 19.69 -19.23 0.05
CA ASN A 153 20.24 -17.97 -0.44
C ASN A 153 19.33 -16.79 -0.04
N VAL A 154 19.73 -15.58 -0.42
CA VAL A 154 19.02 -14.34 -0.06
C VAL A 154 18.09 -13.81 -1.16
N LYS A 155 17.86 -14.59 -2.24
CA LYS A 155 16.94 -14.19 -3.30
C LYS A 155 15.51 -14.15 -2.76
N ARG A 156 14.74 -13.12 -3.15
CA ARG A 156 13.37 -12.88 -2.66
C ARG A 156 12.49 -14.15 -2.74
N LYS A 157 12.41 -14.78 -3.91
CA LYS A 157 11.62 -16.02 -4.11
C LYS A 157 12.01 -17.16 -3.17
N THR A 158 13.29 -17.27 -2.82
CA THR A 158 13.76 -18.27 -1.85
C THR A 158 13.24 -17.93 -0.46
N LEU A 159 13.35 -16.67 -0.05
CA LEU A 159 12.87 -16.18 1.24
C LEU A 159 11.35 -16.32 1.39
N GLU A 160 10.58 -15.97 0.35
CA GLU A 160 9.12 -16.17 0.31
C GLU A 160 8.77 -17.64 0.56
N ARG A 161 9.41 -18.57 -0.16
CA ARG A 161 9.16 -20.01 -0.03
C ARG A 161 9.48 -20.56 1.36
N VAL A 162 10.60 -20.17 1.98
CA VAL A 162 10.95 -20.67 3.32
C VAL A 162 10.06 -20.07 4.41
N LEU A 163 9.54 -18.86 4.19
CA LEU A 163 8.64 -18.18 5.14
C LEU A 163 7.17 -18.56 4.96
N ASP A 164 6.78 -19.24 3.88
CA ASP A 164 5.39 -19.60 3.58
C ASP A 164 4.77 -20.57 4.61
N ASN A 165 5.59 -21.27 5.39
CA ASN A 165 5.14 -22.14 6.47
C ASN A 165 5.05 -21.45 7.84
N VAL A 166 5.43 -20.17 7.94
CA VAL A 166 5.36 -19.43 9.20
C VAL A 166 3.91 -19.15 9.57
N ALA A 167 3.61 -19.14 10.88
CA ALA A 167 2.29 -18.78 11.38
C ALA A 167 1.87 -17.38 10.89
N VAL A 168 0.64 -17.24 10.39
CA VAL A 168 0.13 -15.98 9.81
C VAL A 168 0.27 -14.81 10.78
N SER A 169 0.01 -15.03 12.07
CA SER A 169 0.17 -14.01 13.11
C SER A 169 1.60 -13.47 13.23
N LYS A 170 2.61 -14.34 13.11
CA LYS A 170 4.02 -13.91 13.11
C LYS A 170 4.37 -13.09 11.87
N LEU A 171 3.89 -13.51 10.70
CA LEU A 171 4.08 -12.77 9.44
C LEU A 171 3.38 -11.41 9.49
N ARG A 172 2.16 -11.36 10.02
CA ARG A 172 1.37 -10.14 10.21
C ARG A 172 2.10 -9.15 11.12
N ASN A 173 2.51 -9.58 12.31
CA ASN A 173 3.22 -8.73 13.26
C ASN A 173 4.51 -8.20 12.64
N ALA A 174 5.31 -9.08 12.02
CA ALA A 174 6.54 -8.67 11.34
C ALA A 174 6.29 -7.65 10.22
N ALA A 175 5.28 -7.88 9.36
CA ALA A 175 4.94 -6.96 8.29
C ALA A 175 4.53 -5.58 8.84
N ILE A 176 3.68 -5.54 9.88
CA ILE A 176 3.28 -4.30 10.54
C ILE A 176 4.49 -3.58 11.15
N ASP A 177 5.38 -4.30 11.84
CA ASP A 177 6.56 -3.72 12.47
C ASP A 177 7.54 -3.15 11.42
N PHE A 178 7.75 -3.86 10.31
CA PHE A 178 8.57 -3.37 9.22
C PHE A 178 7.94 -2.19 8.48
N ILE A 179 6.63 -2.19 8.27
CA ILE A 179 5.92 -1.01 7.72
C ILE A 179 6.12 0.17 8.68
N LYS A 180 5.89 0.02 9.98
CA LYS A 180 6.16 1.10 10.96
C LYS A 180 7.60 1.58 10.86
N GLY A 181 8.59 0.68 10.85
CA GLY A 181 10.00 1.04 10.69
C GLY A 181 10.31 1.85 9.42
N ARG A 182 9.58 1.62 8.33
CA ARG A 182 9.75 2.37 7.08
C ARG A 182 9.11 3.76 7.11
N TYR A 183 7.97 3.94 7.78
CA TYR A 183 7.12 5.13 7.61
C TYR A 183 6.95 5.98 8.88
N GLN A 184 7.33 5.50 10.07
CA GLN A 184 7.07 6.19 11.35
C GLN A 184 7.68 7.59 11.40
N SER A 185 8.95 7.78 11.02
CA SER A 185 9.59 9.10 11.07
C SER A 185 8.85 10.17 10.23
N ARG A 186 8.25 9.78 9.11
CA ARG A 186 7.42 10.68 8.28
C ARG A 186 6.07 10.96 8.92
N ASN A 187 5.46 9.94 9.52
CA ASN A 187 4.23 10.09 10.28
C ASN A 187 4.43 11.04 11.48
N ASP A 188 5.53 10.90 12.21
CA ASP A 188 5.88 11.78 13.32
C ASP A 188 6.06 13.22 12.82
N SER A 189 6.85 13.42 11.75
CA SER A 189 7.00 14.74 11.11
C SER A 189 5.66 15.32 10.66
N PHE A 190 4.78 14.52 10.08
CA PHE A 190 3.44 14.96 9.70
C PHE A 190 2.64 15.50 10.90
N PHE A 191 2.57 14.75 12.00
CA PHE A 191 1.84 15.16 13.20
C PHE A 191 2.47 16.38 13.89
N GLU A 192 3.80 16.49 13.88
CA GLU A 192 4.52 17.66 14.43
C GLU A 192 4.25 18.96 13.66
N ASN A 193 3.91 18.86 12.36
CA ASN A 193 3.72 20.01 11.47
C ASN A 193 2.23 20.33 11.20
N LEU A 194 1.30 19.80 11.99
CA LEU A 194 -0.12 20.18 11.89
C LEU A 194 -0.36 21.53 12.57
N GLU A 195 -0.48 22.61 11.77
CA GLU A 195 -0.55 24.00 12.27
C GLU A 195 -1.79 24.33 13.16
N THR A 196 -2.75 23.42 13.27
CA THR A 196 -3.92 23.54 14.18
C THR A 196 -4.39 22.17 14.70
N GLY A 197 -3.55 21.14 14.61
CA GLY A 197 -3.97 19.74 14.79
C GLY A 197 -4.79 19.18 13.61
N MET A 198 -4.98 19.97 12.55
CA MET A 198 -5.68 19.60 11.32
C MET A 198 -4.70 19.46 10.16
N SER A 199 -4.92 18.44 9.33
CA SER A 199 -4.25 18.20 8.05
C SER A 199 -4.76 19.14 6.96
N THR A 200 -3.82 19.61 6.14
CA THR A 200 -4.03 20.34 4.89
C THR A 200 -3.39 19.56 3.73
N PRO A 201 -3.68 19.91 2.46
CA PRO A 201 -2.99 19.30 1.31
C PRO A 201 -1.47 19.40 1.40
N ASP A 202 -0.95 20.56 1.83
CA ASP A 202 0.50 20.80 2.00
C ASP A 202 1.10 19.91 3.07
N ALA A 203 0.37 19.63 4.16
CA ALA A 203 0.82 18.71 5.20
C ALA A 203 1.08 17.30 4.66
N LEU A 204 0.40 16.87 3.59
CA LEU A 204 0.62 15.54 2.98
C LEU A 204 2.03 15.36 2.41
N GLU A 205 2.78 16.45 2.16
CA GLU A 205 4.18 16.38 1.73
C GLU A 205 5.06 15.68 2.77
N HIS A 206 4.77 15.85 4.07
CA HIS A 206 5.51 15.19 5.15
C HIS A 206 5.33 13.67 5.16
N LEU A 207 4.27 13.15 4.50
CA LEU A 207 4.01 11.72 4.38
C LEU A 207 4.67 11.08 3.14
N LYS A 208 5.18 11.88 2.19
CA LYS A 208 5.77 11.33 0.97
C LYS A 208 7.12 10.67 1.24
N LEU A 209 7.37 9.55 0.57
CA LEU A 209 8.73 9.00 0.49
C LEU A 209 9.65 10.07 -0.14
N PRO A 210 10.86 10.31 0.42
CA PRO A 210 11.82 11.17 -0.25
C PRO A 210 12.04 10.63 -1.66
N LYS A 211 12.14 11.53 -2.64
CA LYS A 211 12.63 11.15 -3.97
C LYS A 211 13.96 10.45 -3.72
N LYS A 212 14.06 9.18 -4.12
CA LYS A 212 15.33 8.47 -4.06
C LYS A 212 16.25 9.24 -5.00
N ASP A 213 17.17 10.03 -4.46
CA ASP A 213 18.35 10.42 -5.22
C ASP A 213 19.03 9.09 -5.54
N PHE A 214 19.06 8.74 -6.83
CA PHE A 214 19.74 7.52 -7.26
C PHE A 214 21.20 7.63 -6.82
N THR A 215 21.57 6.84 -5.82
CA THR A 215 22.96 6.74 -5.39
C THR A 215 23.71 5.87 -6.39
N SER A 216 25.04 6.05 -6.51
CA SER A 216 25.88 5.19 -7.37
C SER A 216 25.67 3.70 -7.07
N THR A 217 25.48 3.35 -5.82
CA THR A 217 25.20 1.99 -5.36
C THR A 217 23.88 1.42 -5.92
N ASP A 218 22.86 2.26 -6.12
CA ASP A 218 21.60 1.84 -6.74
C ASP A 218 21.78 1.55 -8.25
N ILE A 219 22.65 2.32 -8.92
CA ILE A 219 23.01 2.12 -10.33
C ILE A 219 23.80 0.83 -10.50
N ASP A 220 24.80 0.59 -9.65
CA ASP A 220 25.63 -0.62 -9.70
C ASP A 220 24.80 -1.89 -9.46
N SER A 221 23.86 -1.83 -8.52
CA SER A 221 22.90 -2.92 -8.26
C SER A 221 22.00 -3.19 -9.48
N PHE A 222 21.60 -2.13 -10.20
CA PHE A 222 20.79 -2.26 -11.41
C PHE A 222 21.59 -2.81 -12.59
N ILE A 223 22.84 -2.36 -12.77
CA ILE A 223 23.78 -2.87 -13.77
C ILE A 223 24.05 -4.35 -13.52
N SER A 224 24.34 -4.73 -12.27
CA SER A 224 24.55 -6.13 -11.90
C SER A 224 23.31 -7.00 -12.20
N ALA A 225 22.11 -6.49 -11.93
CA ALA A 225 20.87 -7.19 -12.27
C ALA A 225 20.67 -7.34 -13.81
N LEU A 226 21.05 -6.34 -14.61
CA LEU A 226 21.01 -6.41 -16.08
C LEU A 226 22.04 -7.39 -16.64
N GLU A 227 23.23 -7.47 -16.05
CA GLU A 227 24.28 -8.42 -16.42
C GLU A 227 23.86 -9.87 -16.12
N GLU A 228 23.23 -10.12 -14.97
CA GLU A 228 22.66 -11.43 -14.63
C GLU A 228 21.57 -11.86 -15.63
N LEU A 229 20.73 -10.92 -16.08
CA LEU A 229 19.73 -11.19 -17.12
C LEU A 229 20.39 -11.54 -18.47
N ASN A 230 21.40 -10.78 -18.89
CA ASN A 230 22.12 -11.04 -20.15
C ASN A 230 22.84 -12.39 -20.15
N GLN A 231 23.39 -12.83 -19.01
CA GLN A 231 23.97 -14.18 -18.89
C GLN A 231 22.90 -15.28 -18.99
N THR A 232 21.69 -15.01 -18.50
CA THR A 232 20.56 -15.96 -18.54
C THR A 232 19.96 -16.10 -19.94
N PHE A 233 19.98 -15.03 -20.75
CA PHE A 233 19.49 -15.05 -22.14
C PHE A 233 20.56 -15.38 -23.18
N GLY A 234 21.85 -15.11 -22.90
CA GLY A 234 22.97 -15.41 -23.78
C GLY A 234 23.30 -16.90 -23.92
N SER A 235 22.94 -17.75 -22.95
CA SER A 235 23.24 -19.19 -23.02
C SER A 235 22.24 -20.03 -23.84
N LYS A 236 21.13 -19.43 -24.32
CA LYS A 236 20.11 -20.15 -25.10
C LYS A 236 20.36 -20.25 -26.62
N ASN A 237 21.45 -19.68 -27.14
CA ASN A 237 21.73 -19.64 -28.60
C ASN A 237 23.00 -20.38 -29.04
N CYS A 238 23.33 -21.52 -28.43
CA CYS A 238 24.40 -22.39 -28.94
C CYS A 238 24.04 -23.87 -28.75
N SER A 239 23.15 -24.41 -29.59
CA SER A 239 23.05 -25.85 -29.89
C SER A 239 22.16 -26.07 -31.11
N ASN A 240 22.73 -25.90 -32.31
CA ASN A 240 22.29 -26.60 -33.52
C ASN A 240 23.48 -26.65 -34.49
N LYS A 241 24.36 -27.65 -34.31
CA LYS A 241 25.24 -28.10 -35.39
C LYS A 241 24.55 -29.24 -36.10
N ILE A 242 24.16 -28.93 -37.33
CA ILE A 242 23.61 -29.82 -38.34
C ILE A 242 24.63 -30.95 -38.61
N VAL A 243 24.17 -32.18 -38.48
CA VAL A 243 24.83 -33.37 -39.06
C VAL A 243 24.51 -33.34 -40.55
N ALA A 244 25.54 -33.20 -41.39
CA ALA A 244 25.43 -33.43 -42.83
C ALA A 244 26.36 -34.59 -43.19
N ASN A 245 25.74 -35.67 -43.67
CA ASN A 245 26.38 -36.84 -44.26
C ASN A 245 27.15 -36.46 -45.55
N ALA A 246 28.31 -37.09 -45.74
CA ALA A 246 28.89 -37.45 -47.02
C ALA A 246 29.50 -38.85 -46.88
#